data_AF-A0A963JQH6-F1
#
_entry.id   AF-A0A963JQH6-F1
#
_cell.length_a   1.000
_cell.length_b   1.000
_cell.length_c   1.000
_cell.angle_alpha   90.00
_cell.angle_beta   90.00
_cell.angle_gamma   90.00
#
_symmetry.space_group_name_H-M   'P 1'
#
loop_
_entity.id
_entity.type
_entity.pdbx_description
1 polymer ?
#
loop_
_entity_poly.entity_id
_entity_poly.type
_entity_poly.pdbx_seq_one_letter_code
_entity_poly.pdbx_strand_id
1 'polypeptide(L)'
;VTETWRNLQLAHENTVVFRSLLGISWMWFFGAVFLSQFPSLAKEVLHGNEQVASLLLVVFSIGIGIGSLLCEVLSRRHVEIGLVPLGAIGMSVFSIDLYFASRGLPPAEIMGLSAFLDQGAHWRVMLDLALLSLFAGLYSVPMYALIQMRAQPTHRARIIAANNILNALFMIASSVIAGALLGAGFTVPQIFLFTGLANAVVAAYIFLLVPEYLLRFVAWVLSRLVYRFKVQGDENLPVQGAAILACNHVSFVDAVLLMAASPRPIYFVMDHRIFRVPVLGALFRLAKAIPIAPYKEDPATYEAAFERAAQVLRDGDLLAIFPEGGITQDGRLQQFKGGIVKILERARSDGIDTPVIPMALTNLWGSYFSRIERGGAMVRPFRRGMFSRVGLNVGAPVAPAEVQPELLQARVARLLEA
;
A
#
# COMPACT_ATOMS: atom_id res chain seq x y z
N VAL A 1 24.56 -3.34 -24.40
CA VAL A 1 23.19 -3.40 -24.95
C VAL A 1 22.57 -4.79 -24.74
N THR A 2 23.23 -5.90 -25.11
CA THR A 2 22.70 -7.27 -24.98
C THR A 2 22.39 -7.68 -23.53
N GLU A 3 23.29 -7.42 -22.58
CA GLU A 3 23.05 -7.69 -21.15
C GLU A 3 22.03 -6.73 -20.53
N THR A 4 21.99 -5.47 -20.98
CA THR A 4 20.96 -4.48 -20.60
C THR A 4 19.57 -5.01 -20.93
N TRP A 5 19.40 -5.51 -22.16
CA TRP A 5 18.14 -6.07 -22.63
C TRP A 5 17.76 -7.34 -21.87
N ARG A 6 18.72 -8.25 -21.62
CA ARG A 6 18.50 -9.45 -20.81
C ARG A 6 18.04 -9.13 -19.38
N ASN A 7 18.64 -8.14 -18.74
CA ASN A 7 18.24 -7.73 -17.40
C ASN A 7 16.83 -7.12 -17.36
N LEU A 8 16.44 -6.35 -18.38
CA LEU A 8 15.09 -5.81 -18.51
C LEU A 8 14.05 -6.89 -18.82
N GLN A 9 14.38 -7.85 -19.68
CA GLN A 9 13.53 -9.02 -19.94
C GLN A 9 13.28 -9.83 -18.66
N LEU A 10 14.35 -10.11 -17.91
CA LEU A 10 14.25 -10.84 -16.64
C LEU A 10 13.42 -10.08 -15.60
N ALA A 11 13.50 -8.75 -15.56
CA ALA A 11 12.62 -7.95 -14.70
C ALA A 11 11.15 -8.03 -15.14
N HIS A 12 10.89 -8.10 -16.45
CA HIS A 12 9.55 -8.14 -17.01
C HIS A 12 8.82 -9.47 -16.74
N GLU A 13 9.54 -10.58 -16.51
CA GLU A 13 8.98 -11.87 -16.12
C GLU A 13 8.17 -11.79 -14.82
N ASN A 14 8.57 -10.91 -13.89
CA ASN A 14 7.82 -10.65 -12.67
C ASN A 14 7.15 -9.27 -12.75
N THR A 15 5.85 -9.29 -13.05
CA THR A 15 5.04 -8.07 -13.23
C THR A 15 5.07 -7.14 -12.00
N VAL A 16 5.14 -7.68 -10.77
CA VAL A 16 5.22 -6.87 -9.54
C VAL A 16 6.57 -6.16 -9.46
N VAL A 17 7.65 -6.87 -9.74
CA VAL A 17 9.01 -6.30 -9.79
C VAL A 17 9.08 -5.22 -10.87
N PHE A 18 8.65 -5.53 -12.10
CA PHE A 18 8.70 -4.57 -13.21
C PHE A 18 7.90 -3.29 -12.94
N ARG A 19 6.67 -3.41 -12.43
CA ARG A 19 5.86 -2.24 -12.05
C ARG A 19 6.51 -1.42 -10.94
N SER A 20 7.17 -2.09 -9.99
CA SER A 20 7.91 -1.42 -8.93
C SER A 20 9.12 -0.67 -9.47
N LEU A 21 9.86 -1.24 -10.43
CA LEU A 21 10.95 -0.55 -11.14
C LEU A 21 10.45 0.72 -11.82
N LEU A 22 9.35 0.63 -12.59
CA LEU A 22 8.75 1.81 -13.23
C LEU A 22 8.34 2.88 -12.22
N GLY A 23 7.75 2.48 -11.09
CA GLY A 23 7.42 3.40 -10.01
C GLY A 23 8.65 4.09 -9.40
N ILE A 24 9.76 3.36 -9.21
CA ILE A 24 11.03 3.94 -8.75
C ILE A 24 11.59 4.90 -9.80
N SER A 25 11.61 4.51 -11.07
CA SER A 25 12.11 5.35 -12.17
C SER A 25 11.28 6.62 -12.34
N TRP A 26 9.97 6.56 -12.13
CA TRP A 26 9.11 7.76 -12.09
C TRP A 26 9.50 8.73 -10.97
N MET A 27 9.86 8.22 -9.78
CA MET A 27 10.35 9.06 -8.69
C MET A 27 11.72 9.69 -9.00
N TRP A 28 12.60 8.98 -9.71
CA TRP A 28 13.84 9.55 -10.23
C TRP A 28 13.62 10.62 -11.31
N PHE A 29 12.66 10.42 -12.22
CA PHE A 29 12.22 11.46 -13.15
C PHE A 29 11.77 12.70 -12.38
N PHE A 30 10.89 12.51 -11.41
CA PHE A 30 10.35 13.59 -10.58
C PHE A 30 11.48 14.36 -9.89
N GLY A 31 12.33 13.66 -9.11
CA GLY A 31 13.44 14.27 -8.38
C GLY A 31 14.46 14.96 -9.29
N ALA A 32 14.76 14.39 -10.46
CA ALA A 32 15.69 15.00 -11.42
C ALA A 32 15.16 16.31 -12.02
N VAL A 33 13.84 16.46 -12.22
CA VAL A 33 13.26 17.77 -12.57
C VAL A 33 13.62 18.79 -11.48
N PHE A 34 13.33 18.52 -10.21
CA PHE A 34 13.61 19.49 -9.15
C PHE A 34 15.11 19.81 -9.03
N LEU A 35 15.95 18.78 -8.90
CA LEU A 35 17.39 18.95 -8.71
C LEU A 35 18.06 19.72 -9.85
N SER A 36 17.66 19.47 -11.09
CA SER A 36 18.22 20.19 -12.26
C SER A 36 17.80 21.67 -12.31
N GLN A 37 16.67 22.02 -11.69
CA GLN A 37 16.13 23.38 -11.72
C GLN A 37 16.46 24.20 -10.48
N PHE A 38 17.08 23.65 -9.44
CA PHE A 38 17.41 24.41 -8.22
C PHE A 38 18.30 25.65 -8.44
N PRO A 39 19.34 25.61 -9.30
CA PRO A 39 20.11 26.82 -9.61
C PRO A 39 19.23 27.92 -10.22
N SER A 40 18.38 27.56 -11.18
CA SER A 40 17.45 28.50 -11.83
C SER A 40 16.34 28.97 -10.89
N LEU A 41 15.77 28.09 -10.05
CA LEU A 41 14.82 28.46 -9.01
C LEU A 41 15.44 29.48 -8.04
N ALA A 42 16.64 29.20 -7.54
CA ALA A 42 17.34 30.09 -6.61
C ALA A 42 17.57 31.46 -7.24
N LYS A 43 18.12 31.52 -8.46
CA LYS A 43 18.51 32.77 -9.09
C LYS A 43 17.33 33.55 -9.68
N GLU A 44 16.49 32.89 -10.47
CA GLU A 44 15.49 33.55 -11.32
C GLU A 44 14.15 33.79 -10.62
N VAL A 45 13.86 33.03 -9.56
CA VAL A 45 12.57 33.10 -8.86
C VAL A 45 12.75 33.60 -7.43
N LEU A 46 13.72 33.06 -6.72
CA LEU A 46 14.00 33.42 -5.32
C LEU A 46 14.99 34.57 -5.16
N HIS A 47 15.58 35.04 -6.26
CA HIS A 47 16.58 36.10 -6.27
C HIS A 47 17.72 35.82 -5.27
N GLY A 48 18.16 34.58 -5.15
CA GLY A 48 19.24 34.13 -4.29
C GLY A 48 20.51 33.78 -5.08
N ASN A 49 21.65 33.84 -4.41
CA ASN A 49 22.94 33.42 -4.99
C ASN A 49 23.14 31.89 -4.92
N GLU A 50 24.35 31.42 -5.26
CA GLU A 50 24.72 30.00 -5.25
C GLU A 50 24.63 29.33 -3.86
N GLN A 51 24.78 30.12 -2.78
CA GLN A 51 24.60 29.60 -1.41
C GLN A 51 23.12 29.27 -1.15
N VAL A 52 22.18 30.04 -1.72
CA VAL A 52 20.75 29.74 -1.64
C VAL A 52 20.43 28.48 -2.43
N ALA A 53 20.98 28.31 -3.64
CA ALA A 53 20.83 27.04 -4.39
C ALA A 53 21.34 25.83 -3.59
N SER A 54 22.47 25.99 -2.89
CA SER A 54 23.02 24.96 -2.00
C SER A 54 22.11 24.69 -0.80
N LEU A 55 21.50 25.73 -0.21
CA LEU A 55 20.51 25.57 0.86
C LEU A 55 19.30 24.75 0.38
N LEU A 56 18.78 25.01 -0.84
CA LEU A 56 17.67 24.24 -1.40
C LEU A 56 18.02 22.74 -1.53
N LEU A 57 19.25 22.41 -1.96
CA LEU A 57 19.75 21.03 -1.99
C LEU A 57 19.79 20.39 -0.60
N VAL A 58 20.24 21.14 0.42
CA VAL A 58 20.28 20.67 1.82
C VAL A 58 18.87 20.41 2.34
N VAL A 59 17.96 21.36 2.17
CA VAL A 59 16.54 21.23 2.57
C VAL A 59 15.90 20.01 1.90
N PHE A 60 16.10 19.85 0.59
CA PHE A 60 15.59 18.72 -0.16
C PHE A 60 16.14 17.39 0.36
N SER A 61 17.45 17.31 0.62
CA SER A 61 18.12 16.11 1.14
C SER A 61 17.66 15.74 2.55
N ILE A 62 17.52 16.73 3.43
CA ILE A 62 16.99 16.55 4.79
C ILE A 62 15.57 16.00 4.73
N GLY A 63 14.71 16.56 3.87
CA GLY A 63 13.35 16.06 3.71
C GLY A 63 13.33 14.59 3.29
N ILE A 64 14.11 14.18 2.27
CA ILE A 64 14.22 12.76 1.87
C ILE A 64 14.67 11.88 3.05
N GLY A 65 15.67 12.33 3.82
CA GLY A 65 16.16 11.62 4.99
C GLY A 65 15.06 11.42 6.05
N ILE A 66 14.33 12.48 6.39
CA ILE A 66 13.21 12.44 7.33
C ILE A 66 12.11 11.51 6.81
N GLY A 67 11.74 11.62 5.53
CA GLY A 67 10.73 10.77 4.90
C GLY A 67 11.09 9.29 4.93
N SER A 68 12.36 8.98 4.72
CA SER A 68 12.89 7.62 4.77
C SER A 68 12.84 7.04 6.18
N LEU A 69 13.24 7.82 7.19
CA LEU A 69 13.13 7.41 8.61
C LEU A 69 11.68 7.27 9.05
N LEU A 70 10.81 8.18 8.59
CA LEU A 70 9.38 8.11 8.88
C LEU A 70 8.76 6.84 8.29
N CYS A 71 9.20 6.41 7.10
CA CYS A 71 8.78 5.14 6.53
C CYS A 71 9.05 3.97 7.49
N GLU A 72 10.25 3.90 8.07
CA GLU A 72 10.62 2.84 9.03
C GLU A 72 9.73 2.85 10.28
N VAL A 73 9.47 4.03 10.84
CA VAL A 73 8.60 4.19 12.01
C VAL A 73 7.15 3.78 11.69
N LEU A 74 6.64 4.18 10.52
CA LEU A 74 5.26 3.91 10.13
C LEU A 74 5.03 2.46 9.69
N SER A 75 6.06 1.77 9.18
CA SER A 75 5.96 0.41 8.65
C SER A 75 6.13 -0.71 9.69
N ARG A 76 6.45 -0.39 10.96
CA ARG A 76 6.60 -1.36 12.07
C ARG A 76 7.50 -2.56 11.71
N ARG A 77 8.63 -2.32 11.05
CA ARG A 77 9.61 -3.36 10.65
C ARG A 77 9.13 -4.35 9.57
N HIS A 78 7.98 -4.11 8.95
CA HIS A 78 7.54 -4.80 7.75
C HIS A 78 7.57 -3.86 6.53
N VAL A 79 7.48 -4.42 5.33
CA VAL A 79 7.36 -3.63 4.11
C VAL A 79 5.89 -3.27 3.90
N GLU A 80 5.54 -2.03 4.26
CA GLU A 80 4.18 -1.51 4.13
C GLU A 80 4.02 -0.69 2.84
N ILE A 81 3.54 -1.35 1.79
CA ILE A 81 3.31 -0.71 0.49
C ILE A 81 2.18 0.33 0.53
N GLY A 82 1.34 0.33 1.57
CA GLY A 82 0.33 1.36 1.80
C GLY A 82 0.90 2.77 2.02
N LEU A 83 2.20 2.91 2.30
CA LEU A 83 2.86 4.22 2.39
C LEU A 83 3.13 4.84 1.00
N VAL A 84 3.14 4.04 -0.07
CA VAL A 84 3.42 4.52 -1.44
C VAL A 84 2.37 5.53 -1.91
N PRO A 85 1.05 5.29 -1.78
CA PRO A 85 0.04 6.31 -2.10
C PRO A 85 0.17 7.59 -1.29
N LEU A 86 0.49 7.49 -0.01
CA LEU A 86 0.71 8.66 0.85
C LEU A 86 1.88 9.52 0.32
N GLY A 87 3.00 8.87 -0.01
CA GLY A 87 4.15 9.49 -0.67
C GLY A 87 3.78 10.17 -1.99
N ALA A 88 3.12 9.46 -2.90
CA ALA A 88 2.78 10.01 -4.21
C ALA A 88 1.82 11.21 -4.12
N ILE A 89 0.80 11.14 -3.25
CA ILE A 89 -0.14 12.25 -3.03
C ILE A 89 0.59 13.46 -2.47
N GLY A 90 1.44 13.28 -1.46
CA GLY A 90 2.20 14.38 -0.87
C GLY A 90 3.16 15.03 -1.86
N MET A 91 3.87 14.24 -2.67
CA MET A 91 4.73 14.75 -3.76
C MET A 91 3.94 15.67 -4.70
N SER A 92 2.74 15.27 -5.13
CA SER A 92 1.88 16.11 -5.98
C SER A 92 1.39 17.36 -5.27
N VAL A 93 0.86 17.24 -4.05
CA VAL A 93 0.29 18.37 -3.31
C VAL A 93 1.34 19.46 -3.09
N PHE A 94 2.52 19.12 -2.56
CA PHE A 94 3.55 20.10 -2.26
C PHE A 94 4.28 20.61 -3.50
N SER A 95 4.35 19.81 -4.59
CA SER A 95 4.80 20.31 -5.89
C SER A 95 3.87 21.36 -6.49
N ILE A 96 2.56 21.19 -6.31
CA ILE A 96 1.54 22.14 -6.79
C ILE A 96 1.52 23.38 -5.88
N ASP A 97 1.60 23.21 -4.55
CA ASP A 97 1.67 24.37 -3.64
C ASP A 97 2.94 25.19 -3.84
N LEU A 98 4.08 24.53 -4.11
CA LEU A 98 5.34 25.21 -4.42
C LEU A 98 5.20 26.18 -5.59
N TYR A 99 4.40 25.86 -6.62
CA TYR A 99 4.09 26.79 -7.70
C TYR A 99 3.34 28.04 -7.18
N PHE A 100 2.33 27.85 -6.33
CA PHE A 100 1.59 28.97 -5.75
C PHE A 100 2.43 29.79 -4.77
N ALA A 101 3.33 29.15 -4.02
CA ALA A 101 4.25 29.82 -3.11
C ALA A 101 5.32 30.65 -3.85
N SER A 102 5.71 30.25 -5.06
CA SER A 102 6.80 30.87 -5.81
C SER A 102 6.36 31.86 -6.90
N ARG A 103 5.15 31.74 -7.46
CA ARG A 103 4.70 32.56 -8.60
C ARG A 103 4.47 34.06 -8.31
N GLY A 104 4.39 34.44 -7.04
CA GLY A 104 3.98 35.78 -6.60
C GLY A 104 5.05 36.54 -5.83
N LEU A 105 6.29 36.07 -5.84
CA LEU A 105 7.38 36.73 -5.14
C LEU A 105 7.74 38.05 -5.84
N PRO A 106 7.89 39.15 -5.08
CA PRO A 106 8.25 40.43 -5.67
C PRO A 106 9.66 40.38 -6.26
N PRO A 107 9.94 41.14 -7.33
CA PRO A 107 11.30 41.31 -7.82
C PRO A 107 12.22 41.83 -6.71
N ALA A 108 13.41 41.24 -6.59
CA ALA A 108 14.41 41.63 -5.61
C ALA A 108 15.82 41.58 -6.22
N GLU A 109 16.77 42.31 -5.63
CA GLU A 109 18.18 42.13 -5.95
C GLU A 109 18.67 40.75 -5.48
N ILE A 110 19.78 40.28 -6.06
CA ILE A 110 20.35 38.98 -5.67
C ILE A 110 20.79 39.03 -4.19
N MET A 111 20.17 38.19 -3.39
CA MET A 111 20.37 38.04 -1.96
C MET A 111 21.41 36.95 -1.64
N GLY A 112 22.22 37.23 -0.62
CA GLY A 112 22.98 36.20 0.09
C GLY A 112 22.09 35.41 1.06
N LEU A 113 22.66 34.41 1.72
CA LEU A 113 21.94 33.48 2.58
C LEU A 113 21.19 34.16 3.73
N SER A 114 21.80 35.13 4.43
CA SER A 114 21.17 35.81 5.58
C SER A 114 19.95 36.62 5.15
N ALA A 115 20.10 37.49 4.14
CA ALA A 115 19.02 38.29 3.60
C ALA A 115 17.89 37.42 3.03
N PHE A 116 18.22 36.27 2.43
CA PHE A 116 17.24 35.30 1.96
C PHE A 116 16.41 34.71 3.10
N LEU A 117 17.04 34.38 4.25
CA LEU A 117 16.36 33.78 5.41
C LEU A 117 15.49 34.77 6.18
N ASP A 118 15.79 36.06 6.11
CA ASP A 118 14.99 37.14 6.72
C ASP A 118 13.64 37.36 6.01
N GLN A 119 13.51 36.88 4.76
CA GLN A 119 12.29 36.99 3.98
C GLN A 119 11.29 35.89 4.35
N GLY A 120 10.20 36.27 5.04
CA GLY A 120 9.16 35.32 5.46
C GLY A 120 8.52 34.52 4.33
N ALA A 121 8.42 35.08 3.12
CA ALA A 121 7.84 34.39 1.97
C ALA A 121 8.68 33.17 1.51
N HIS A 122 10.01 33.23 1.68
CA HIS A 122 10.90 32.15 1.28
C HIS A 122 10.76 30.90 2.18
N TRP A 123 10.35 31.06 3.43
CA TRP A 123 10.09 29.94 4.33
C TRP A 123 8.97 29.02 3.84
N ARG A 124 7.94 29.58 3.19
CA ARG A 124 6.89 28.76 2.58
C ARG A 124 7.45 27.90 1.45
N VAL A 125 8.27 28.48 0.57
CA VAL A 125 8.94 27.75 -0.52
C VAL A 125 9.85 26.65 0.03
N MET A 126 10.64 26.95 1.06
CA MET A 126 11.51 25.96 1.71
C MET A 126 10.69 24.86 2.40
N LEU A 127 9.56 25.19 3.02
CA LEU A 127 8.68 24.21 3.64
C LEU A 127 8.06 23.27 2.60
N ASP A 128 7.56 23.81 1.48
CA ASP A 128 7.05 22.99 0.37
C ASP A 128 8.15 22.09 -0.19
N LEU A 129 9.38 22.60 -0.30
CA LEU A 129 10.53 21.83 -0.74
C LEU A 129 10.89 20.69 0.25
N ALA A 130 10.86 20.97 1.54
CA ALA A 130 11.11 19.97 2.58
C ALA A 130 10.01 18.89 2.59
N LEU A 131 8.75 19.30 2.47
CA LEU A 131 7.61 18.40 2.52
C LEU A 131 7.53 17.55 1.25
N LEU A 132 7.69 18.13 0.06
CA LEU A 132 7.66 17.33 -1.17
C LEU A 132 8.75 16.25 -1.18
N SER A 133 9.95 16.60 -0.71
CA SER A 133 11.08 15.66 -0.69
C SER A 133 10.94 14.63 0.43
N LEU A 134 10.31 14.98 1.56
CA LEU A 134 9.87 14.03 2.59
C LEU A 134 8.93 12.98 2.01
N PHE A 135 7.91 13.40 1.26
CA PHE A 135 6.99 12.46 0.66
C PHE A 135 7.64 11.60 -0.43
N ALA A 136 8.66 12.12 -1.13
CA ALA A 136 9.49 11.32 -2.04
C ALA A 136 10.31 10.24 -1.29
N GLY A 137 10.86 10.58 -0.11
CA GLY A 137 11.49 9.60 0.79
C GLY A 137 10.51 8.51 1.21
N LEU A 138 9.32 8.90 1.67
CA LEU A 138 8.25 7.98 2.10
C LEU A 138 7.76 7.06 0.97
N TYR A 139 7.77 7.55 -0.27
CA TYR A 139 7.44 6.77 -1.47
C TYR A 139 8.54 5.77 -1.83
N SER A 140 9.81 6.20 -1.80
CA SER A 140 10.91 5.43 -2.39
C SER A 140 11.29 4.19 -1.58
N VAL A 141 11.39 4.31 -0.25
CA VAL A 141 11.81 3.21 0.65
C VAL A 141 10.98 1.92 0.48
N PRO A 142 9.63 1.94 0.55
CA PRO A 142 8.84 0.72 0.43
C PRO A 142 8.92 0.11 -0.97
N MET A 143 9.11 0.92 -2.02
CA MET A 143 9.27 0.44 -3.40
C MET A 143 10.60 -0.30 -3.59
N TYR A 144 11.70 0.25 -3.04
CA TYR A 144 13.00 -0.43 -3.04
C TYR A 144 13.00 -1.70 -2.19
N ALA A 145 12.28 -1.71 -1.07
CA ALA A 145 12.13 -2.91 -0.26
C ALA A 145 11.31 -3.98 -0.99
N LEU A 146 10.24 -3.60 -1.69
CA LEU A 146 9.39 -4.50 -2.46
C LEU A 146 10.16 -5.21 -3.58
N ILE A 147 10.99 -4.51 -4.36
CA ILE A 147 11.80 -5.16 -5.40
C ILE A 147 12.80 -6.16 -4.81
N GLN A 148 13.40 -5.86 -3.66
CA GLN A 148 14.37 -6.74 -3.01
C GLN A 148 13.73 -8.00 -2.45
N MET A 149 12.53 -7.87 -1.87
CA MET A 149 11.76 -9.00 -1.35
C MET A 149 11.20 -9.90 -2.45
N ARG A 150 10.77 -9.33 -3.58
CA ARG A 150 10.14 -10.08 -4.68
C ARG A 150 11.15 -10.64 -5.69
N ALA A 151 12.36 -10.08 -5.75
CA ALA A 151 13.42 -10.62 -6.61
C ALA A 151 14.01 -11.90 -6.03
N GLN A 152 14.16 -12.92 -6.89
CA GLN A 152 14.87 -14.15 -6.53
C GLN A 152 16.31 -13.84 -6.08
N PRO A 153 16.83 -14.49 -5.01
CA PRO A 153 18.17 -14.21 -4.50
C PRO A 153 19.28 -14.29 -5.56
N THR A 154 19.18 -15.25 -6.48
CA THR A 154 20.12 -15.46 -7.60
C THR A 154 20.13 -14.33 -8.63
N HIS A 155 19.02 -13.60 -8.75
CA HIS A 155 18.81 -12.57 -9.79
C HIS A 155 18.70 -11.16 -9.21
N ARG A 156 18.70 -10.98 -7.89
CA ARG A 156 18.47 -9.69 -7.22
C ARG A 156 19.42 -8.59 -7.71
N ALA A 157 20.71 -8.88 -7.85
CA ALA A 157 21.68 -7.90 -8.36
C ALA A 157 21.37 -7.44 -9.79
N ARG A 158 20.91 -8.35 -10.66
CA ARG A 158 20.50 -8.02 -12.05
C ARG A 158 19.24 -7.16 -12.08
N ILE A 159 18.29 -7.41 -11.19
CA ILE A 159 17.10 -6.56 -11.02
C ILE A 159 17.48 -5.15 -10.57
N ILE A 160 18.40 -5.00 -9.63
CA ILE A 160 18.90 -3.68 -9.22
C ILE A 160 19.65 -2.98 -10.37
N ALA A 161 20.42 -3.72 -11.17
CA ALA A 161 21.05 -3.16 -12.36
C ALA A 161 20.01 -2.67 -13.37
N ALA A 162 18.96 -3.46 -13.64
CA ALA A 162 17.83 -3.05 -14.49
C ALA A 162 17.13 -1.79 -13.96
N ASN A 163 16.95 -1.69 -12.64
CA ASN A 163 16.41 -0.50 -11.97
C ASN A 163 17.24 0.75 -12.29
N ASN A 164 18.56 0.67 -12.10
CA ASN A 164 19.44 1.82 -12.31
C ASN A 164 19.45 2.27 -13.78
N ILE A 165 19.36 1.33 -14.72
CA ILE A 165 19.21 1.63 -16.16
C ILE A 165 17.91 2.42 -16.41
N LEU A 166 16.77 1.92 -15.92
CA LEU A 166 15.48 2.60 -16.11
C LEU A 166 15.48 3.98 -15.43
N ASN A 167 16.05 4.09 -14.22
CA ASN A 167 16.17 5.37 -13.53
C ASN A 167 16.98 6.37 -14.36
N ALA A 168 18.12 5.95 -14.93
CA ALA A 168 18.92 6.81 -15.80
C ALA A 168 18.14 7.30 -17.03
N LEU A 169 17.39 6.41 -17.69
CA LEU A 169 16.55 6.79 -18.84
C LEU A 169 15.49 7.82 -18.45
N PHE A 170 14.85 7.64 -17.30
CA PHE A 170 13.84 8.56 -16.78
C PHE A 170 14.43 9.92 -16.40
N MET A 171 15.63 9.97 -15.82
CA MET A 171 16.33 11.23 -15.53
C MET A 171 16.78 11.97 -16.80
N ILE A 172 17.17 11.24 -17.85
CA ILE A 172 17.48 11.85 -19.16
C ILE A 172 16.19 12.43 -19.76
N ALA A 173 15.11 11.64 -19.77
CA ALA A 173 13.81 12.09 -20.27
C ALA A 173 13.28 13.32 -19.52
N SER A 174 13.41 13.37 -18.19
CA SER A 174 13.01 14.53 -17.40
C SER A 174 13.80 15.78 -17.78
N SER A 175 15.10 15.64 -18.00
CA SER A 175 15.98 16.75 -18.38
C SER A 175 15.64 17.29 -19.78
N VAL A 176 15.38 16.40 -20.74
CA VAL A 176 14.95 16.78 -22.10
C VAL A 176 13.58 17.46 -22.08
N ILE A 177 12.62 16.92 -21.32
CA ILE A 177 11.27 17.51 -21.20
C ILE A 177 11.33 18.87 -20.52
N ALA A 178 12.07 19.00 -19.40
CA ALA A 178 12.24 20.28 -18.72
C ALA A 178 12.91 21.32 -19.64
N GLY A 179 13.98 20.93 -20.36
CA GLY A 179 14.63 21.80 -21.33
C GLY A 179 13.71 22.23 -22.47
N ALA A 180 12.86 21.33 -22.98
CA ALA A 180 11.88 21.66 -24.02
C ALA A 180 10.80 22.63 -23.50
N LEU A 181 10.32 22.44 -22.27
CA LEU A 181 9.36 23.34 -21.63
C LEU A 181 9.95 24.75 -21.40
N LEU A 182 11.19 24.83 -20.89
CA LEU A 182 11.92 26.11 -20.79
C LEU A 182 12.06 26.78 -22.16
N GLY A 183 12.45 26.00 -23.18
CA GLY A 183 12.56 26.49 -24.57
C GLY A 183 11.24 26.96 -25.17
N ALA A 184 10.11 26.44 -24.68
CA ALA A 184 8.76 26.87 -25.03
C ALA A 184 8.26 28.07 -24.19
N GLY A 185 9.10 28.62 -23.30
CA GLY A 185 8.80 29.79 -22.48
C GLY A 185 8.13 29.49 -21.14
N PHE A 186 8.06 28.24 -20.70
CA PHE A 186 7.57 27.91 -19.36
C PHE A 186 8.59 28.36 -18.30
N THR A 187 8.10 28.92 -17.21
CA THR A 187 8.94 29.29 -16.06
C THR A 187 9.23 28.07 -15.18
N VAL A 188 10.29 28.13 -14.37
CA VAL A 188 10.64 27.05 -13.42
C VAL A 188 9.46 26.64 -12.52
N PRO A 189 8.70 27.57 -11.90
CA PRO A 189 7.50 27.20 -11.13
C PRO A 189 6.43 26.47 -11.97
N GLN A 190 6.25 26.85 -13.24
CA GLN A 190 5.28 26.17 -14.11
C GLN A 190 5.72 24.74 -14.46
N ILE A 191 7.03 24.51 -14.58
CA ILE A 191 7.58 23.16 -14.76
C ILE A 191 7.28 22.31 -13.52
N PHE A 192 7.47 22.85 -12.31
CA PHE A 192 7.10 22.13 -11.09
C PHE A 192 5.59 21.85 -10.99
N LEU A 193 4.74 22.80 -11.39
CA LEU A 193 3.30 22.55 -11.49
C LEU A 193 2.99 21.41 -12.45
N PHE A 194 3.58 21.44 -13.65
CA PHE A 194 3.41 20.39 -14.66
C PHE A 194 3.85 19.02 -14.11
N THR A 195 5.01 18.95 -13.47
CA THR A 195 5.54 17.72 -12.85
C THR A 195 4.64 17.22 -11.71
N GLY A 196 4.12 18.10 -10.87
CA GLY A 196 3.18 17.75 -9.78
C GLY A 196 1.86 17.20 -10.29
N LEU A 197 1.31 17.79 -11.35
CA LEU A 197 0.09 17.33 -12.03
C LEU A 197 0.32 16.00 -12.75
N ALA A 198 1.44 15.88 -13.47
CA ALA A 198 1.82 14.62 -14.13
C ALA A 198 1.98 13.49 -13.10
N ASN A 199 2.57 13.78 -11.93
CA ASN A 199 2.68 12.83 -10.83
C ASN A 199 1.30 12.41 -10.30
N ALA A 200 0.35 13.34 -10.20
CA ALA A 200 -1.01 13.02 -9.75
C ALA A 200 -1.72 12.08 -10.73
N VAL A 201 -1.58 12.34 -12.04
CA VAL A 201 -2.13 11.50 -13.11
C VAL A 201 -1.49 10.11 -13.12
N VAL A 202 -0.16 10.03 -13.06
CA VAL A 202 0.57 8.76 -13.04
C VAL A 202 0.24 7.97 -11.78
N ALA A 203 0.18 8.62 -10.61
CA ALA A 203 -0.20 7.98 -9.36
C ALA A 203 -1.63 7.44 -9.43
N ALA A 204 -2.59 8.23 -9.90
CA ALA A 204 -3.97 7.78 -10.08
C ALA A 204 -4.05 6.57 -11.02
N TYR A 205 -3.34 6.62 -12.16
CA TYR A 205 -3.28 5.50 -13.09
C TYR A 205 -2.70 4.23 -12.45
N ILE A 206 -1.57 4.34 -11.75
CA ILE A 206 -0.92 3.20 -11.08
C ILE A 206 -1.83 2.61 -10.00
N PHE A 207 -2.51 3.43 -9.19
CA PHE A 207 -3.38 2.94 -8.12
C PHE A 207 -4.67 2.31 -8.65
N LEU A 208 -5.14 2.72 -9.82
CA LEU A 208 -6.22 2.03 -10.52
C LEU A 208 -5.75 0.70 -11.13
N LEU A 209 -4.51 0.64 -11.63
CA LEU A 209 -3.92 -0.58 -12.22
C LEU A 209 -3.56 -1.62 -11.15
N VAL A 210 -3.11 -1.18 -9.97
CA VAL A 210 -2.69 -2.02 -8.85
C VAL A 210 -3.40 -1.57 -7.57
N PRO A 211 -4.67 -1.98 -7.37
CA PRO A 211 -5.47 -1.54 -6.23
C PRO A 211 -4.92 -1.99 -4.88
N GLU A 212 -4.00 -2.95 -4.86
CA GLU A 212 -3.32 -3.40 -3.64
C GLU A 212 -2.68 -2.22 -2.89
N TYR A 213 -2.09 -1.24 -3.59
CA TYR A 213 -1.56 -0.03 -2.96
C TYR A 213 -2.64 0.78 -2.24
N LEU A 214 -3.79 1.00 -2.91
CA LEU A 214 -4.89 1.77 -2.33
C LEU A 214 -5.54 1.04 -1.16
N LEU A 215 -5.74 -0.27 -1.28
CA LEU A 215 -6.31 -1.10 -0.22
C LEU A 215 -5.41 -1.12 1.01
N ARG A 216 -4.10 -1.30 0.82
CA ARG A 216 -3.10 -1.22 1.89
C ARG A 216 -3.04 0.17 2.51
N PHE A 217 -3.10 1.23 1.71
CA PHE A 217 -3.17 2.60 2.22
C PHE A 217 -4.42 2.83 3.08
N VAL A 218 -5.59 2.45 2.61
CA VAL A 218 -6.84 2.56 3.39
C VAL A 218 -6.77 1.72 4.65
N ALA A 219 -6.28 0.48 4.57
CA ALA A 219 -6.10 -0.40 5.71
C ALA A 219 -5.14 0.20 6.75
N TRP A 220 -4.03 0.78 6.29
CA TRP A 220 -3.06 1.49 7.12
C TRP A 220 -3.68 2.74 7.76
N VAL A 221 -4.39 3.59 7.01
CA VAL A 221 -5.09 4.77 7.52
C VAL A 221 -6.12 4.37 8.58
N LEU A 222 -6.95 3.37 8.30
CA LEU A 222 -7.98 2.90 9.23
C LEU A 222 -7.35 2.33 10.51
N SER A 223 -6.29 1.53 10.38
CA SER A 223 -5.60 0.92 11.54
C SER A 223 -4.82 1.92 12.39
N ARG A 224 -4.50 3.12 11.88
CA ARG A 224 -3.71 4.14 12.60
C ARG A 224 -4.53 5.33 13.06
N LEU A 225 -5.38 5.87 12.20
CA LEU A 225 -6.11 7.11 12.44
C LEU A 225 -7.53 6.87 12.97
N VAL A 226 -8.17 5.74 12.61
CA VAL A 226 -9.56 5.47 12.98
C VAL A 226 -9.66 4.50 14.15
N TYR A 227 -8.87 3.42 14.11
CA TYR A 227 -8.86 2.38 15.13
C TYR A 227 -7.53 2.37 15.86
N ARG A 228 -7.53 2.21 17.19
CA ARG A 228 -6.32 1.80 17.92
C ARG A 228 -6.12 0.30 17.72
N PHE A 229 -5.76 -0.09 16.50
CA PHE A 229 -5.66 -1.49 16.10
C PHE A 229 -4.44 -2.14 16.77
N LYS A 230 -4.70 -3.08 17.67
CA LYS A 230 -3.66 -3.85 18.35
C LYS A 230 -3.70 -5.29 17.86
N VAL A 231 -2.60 -5.74 17.30
CA VAL A 231 -2.41 -7.15 16.93
C VAL A 231 -1.64 -7.82 18.06
N GLN A 232 -2.07 -9.00 18.48
CA GLN A 232 -1.36 -9.87 19.41
C GLN A 232 -1.13 -11.21 18.73
N GLY A 233 0.06 -11.79 18.88
CA GLY A 233 0.42 -13.05 18.24
C GLY A 233 0.80 -12.91 16.76
N ASP A 234 1.19 -11.73 16.29
CA ASP A 234 1.57 -11.49 14.89
C ASP A 234 2.78 -12.33 14.46
N GLU A 235 3.58 -12.80 15.40
CA GLU A 235 4.64 -13.79 15.17
C GLU A 235 4.13 -15.13 14.60
N ASN A 236 2.84 -15.45 14.80
CA ASN A 236 2.21 -16.65 14.24
C ASN A 236 1.78 -16.46 12.77
N LEU A 237 1.86 -15.25 12.22
CA LEU A 237 1.54 -15.00 10.81
C LEU A 237 2.72 -15.38 9.91
N PRO A 238 2.54 -16.33 8.98
CA PRO A 238 3.61 -16.80 8.12
C PRO A 238 4.03 -15.72 7.12
N VAL A 239 5.33 -15.44 7.11
CA VAL A 239 5.95 -14.55 6.11
C VAL A 239 6.17 -15.25 4.76
N GLN A 240 6.17 -16.59 4.74
CA GLN A 240 6.38 -17.44 3.57
C GLN A 240 5.57 -18.75 3.70
N GLY A 241 5.31 -19.43 2.59
CA GLY A 241 4.57 -20.71 2.56
C GLY A 241 3.05 -20.55 2.54
N ALA A 242 2.35 -21.63 2.17
CA ALA A 242 0.90 -21.68 2.15
C ALA A 242 0.33 -21.75 3.57
N ALA A 243 -0.75 -21.02 3.84
CA ALA A 243 -1.50 -21.15 5.09
C ALA A 243 -2.95 -20.69 4.93
N ILE A 244 -3.85 -21.28 5.72
CA ILE A 244 -5.24 -20.84 5.82
C ILE A 244 -5.42 -20.00 7.09
N LEU A 245 -5.93 -18.79 6.93
CA LEU A 245 -6.30 -17.90 8.03
C LEU A 245 -7.79 -18.08 8.33
N ALA A 246 -8.13 -18.62 9.50
CA ALA A 246 -9.51 -18.87 9.90
C ALA A 246 -9.93 -17.87 10.98
N CYS A 247 -10.88 -16.98 10.66
CA CYS A 247 -11.30 -15.89 11.55
C CYS A 247 -12.81 -15.82 11.72
N ASN A 248 -13.25 -15.21 12.83
CA ASN A 248 -14.65 -14.85 13.03
C ASN A 248 -15.07 -13.68 12.12
N HIS A 249 -16.36 -13.59 11.78
CA HIS A 249 -16.90 -12.60 10.85
C HIS A 249 -17.96 -11.70 11.49
N VAL A 250 -17.51 -10.51 11.90
CA VAL A 250 -18.27 -9.54 12.69
C VAL A 250 -18.66 -8.30 11.89
N SER A 251 -17.86 -7.93 10.89
CA SER A 251 -18.05 -6.69 10.13
C SER A 251 -17.58 -6.78 8.68
N PHE A 252 -18.00 -5.81 7.86
CA PHE A 252 -17.49 -5.67 6.49
C PHE A 252 -16.02 -5.25 6.44
N VAL A 253 -15.43 -4.76 7.54
CA VAL A 253 -14.04 -4.27 7.59
C VAL A 253 -13.08 -5.36 8.05
N ASP A 254 -13.58 -6.55 8.39
CA ASP A 254 -12.77 -7.67 8.88
C ASP A 254 -11.64 -8.02 7.90
N ALA A 255 -11.96 -8.15 6.61
CA ALA A 255 -10.98 -8.41 5.56
C ALA A 255 -9.91 -7.29 5.48
N VAL A 256 -10.30 -6.03 5.66
CA VAL A 256 -9.39 -4.88 5.63
C VAL A 256 -8.44 -4.89 6.82
N LEU A 257 -8.92 -5.26 8.01
CA LEU A 257 -8.09 -5.36 9.21
C LEU A 257 -7.15 -6.56 9.16
N LEU A 258 -7.59 -7.70 8.59
CA LEU A 258 -6.72 -8.84 8.33
C LEU A 258 -5.62 -8.48 7.32
N MET A 259 -5.95 -7.72 6.26
CA MET A 259 -4.95 -7.19 5.33
C MET A 259 -3.96 -6.24 6.01
N ALA A 260 -4.41 -5.38 6.94
CA ALA A 260 -3.55 -4.48 7.69
C ALA A 260 -2.59 -5.23 8.63
N ALA A 261 -3.03 -6.34 9.22
CA ALA A 261 -2.22 -7.15 10.13
C ALA A 261 -1.23 -8.06 9.40
N SER A 262 -1.54 -8.47 8.17
CA SER A 262 -0.77 -9.50 7.48
C SER A 262 0.48 -8.95 6.79
N PRO A 263 1.66 -9.59 6.98
CA PRO A 263 2.91 -9.14 6.37
C PRO A 263 2.98 -9.39 4.85
N ARG A 264 2.01 -10.12 4.28
CA ARG A 264 1.94 -10.43 2.85
C ARG A 264 0.47 -10.49 2.37
N PRO A 265 0.22 -10.51 1.06
CA PRO A 265 -1.15 -10.47 0.53
C PRO A 265 -1.99 -11.69 0.95
N ILE A 266 -3.29 -11.47 1.15
CA ILE A 266 -4.27 -12.51 1.51
C ILE A 266 -5.33 -12.60 0.41
N TYR A 267 -5.69 -13.81 0.02
CA TYR A 267 -6.85 -14.09 -0.83
C TYR A 267 -8.05 -14.38 0.06
N PHE A 268 -9.19 -13.75 -0.21
CA PHE A 268 -10.39 -13.88 0.62
C PHE A 268 -11.48 -14.64 -0.12
N VAL A 269 -12.08 -15.64 0.53
CA VAL A 269 -13.31 -16.25 0.02
C VAL A 269 -14.50 -15.34 0.37
N MET A 270 -15.25 -14.86 -0.63
CA MET A 270 -16.31 -13.86 -0.47
C MET A 270 -17.58 -14.21 -1.26
N ASP A 271 -18.74 -13.84 -0.74
CA ASP A 271 -20.04 -14.10 -1.38
C ASP A 271 -20.12 -13.47 -2.79
N HIS A 272 -20.55 -14.26 -3.78
CA HIS A 272 -20.64 -13.85 -5.19
C HIS A 272 -21.50 -12.60 -5.42
N ARG A 273 -22.50 -12.34 -4.55
CA ARG A 273 -23.43 -11.22 -4.72
C ARG A 273 -22.73 -9.88 -4.55
N ILE A 274 -21.66 -9.82 -3.75
CA ILE A 274 -20.83 -8.61 -3.59
C ILE A 274 -20.21 -8.21 -4.94
N PHE A 275 -19.90 -9.18 -5.79
CA PHE A 275 -19.29 -8.96 -7.10
C PHE A 275 -20.27 -8.40 -8.15
N ARG A 276 -21.57 -8.43 -7.88
CA ARG A 276 -22.60 -7.86 -8.76
C ARG A 276 -22.67 -6.33 -8.68
N VAL A 277 -22.09 -5.73 -7.63
CA VAL A 277 -21.98 -4.27 -7.51
C VAL A 277 -20.81 -3.80 -8.40
N PRO A 278 -21.02 -2.95 -9.42
CA PRO A 278 -20.04 -2.72 -10.49
C PRO A 278 -18.67 -2.24 -10.01
N VAL A 279 -18.64 -1.24 -9.12
CA VAL A 279 -17.39 -0.65 -8.58
C VAL A 279 -16.79 -1.54 -7.49
N LEU A 280 -17.61 -1.95 -6.54
CA LEU A 280 -17.18 -2.74 -5.39
C LEU A 280 -16.70 -4.14 -5.80
N GLY A 281 -17.40 -4.77 -6.75
CA GLY A 281 -17.04 -6.06 -7.32
C GLY A 281 -15.80 -6.01 -8.22
N ALA A 282 -15.55 -4.90 -8.92
CA ALA A 282 -14.27 -4.69 -9.61
C ALA A 282 -13.12 -4.56 -8.60
N LEU A 283 -13.30 -3.76 -7.54
CA LEU A 283 -12.30 -3.57 -6.49
C LEU A 283 -11.96 -4.90 -5.79
N PHE A 284 -12.96 -5.70 -5.41
CA PHE A 284 -12.70 -6.99 -4.73
C PHE A 284 -12.06 -8.05 -5.64
N ARG A 285 -12.37 -8.07 -6.95
CA ARG A 285 -11.63 -8.93 -7.90
C ARG A 285 -10.15 -8.57 -7.94
N LEU A 286 -9.85 -7.28 -7.95
CA LEU A 286 -8.47 -6.79 -7.92
C LEU A 286 -7.81 -7.03 -6.55
N ALA A 287 -8.60 -7.05 -5.47
CA ALA A 287 -8.17 -7.38 -4.11
C ALA A 287 -7.96 -8.87 -3.83
N LYS A 288 -7.81 -9.71 -4.88
CA LYS A 288 -7.59 -11.16 -4.74
C LYS A 288 -8.74 -11.91 -4.05
N ALA A 289 -9.97 -11.40 -4.14
CA ALA A 289 -11.15 -12.10 -3.62
C ALA A 289 -11.63 -13.22 -4.56
N ILE A 290 -11.97 -14.36 -3.98
CA ILE A 290 -12.50 -15.55 -4.64
C ILE A 290 -14.02 -15.56 -4.43
N PRO A 291 -14.84 -15.42 -5.49
CA PRO A 291 -16.29 -15.48 -5.37
C PRO A 291 -16.72 -16.91 -5.01
N ILE A 292 -17.60 -17.04 -4.02
CA ILE A 292 -18.25 -18.31 -3.65
C ILE A 292 -19.77 -18.15 -3.64
N ALA A 293 -20.47 -19.18 -4.09
CA ALA A 293 -21.92 -19.27 -4.05
C ALA A 293 -22.38 -20.47 -3.22
N PRO A 294 -23.56 -20.42 -2.60
CA PRO A 294 -24.15 -21.63 -2.02
C PRO A 294 -24.28 -22.72 -3.08
N TYR A 295 -23.91 -23.96 -2.76
CA TYR A 295 -23.95 -25.08 -3.71
C TYR A 295 -25.33 -25.26 -4.38
N LYS A 296 -26.41 -25.04 -3.62
CA LYS A 296 -27.80 -25.13 -4.13
C LYS A 296 -28.17 -24.03 -5.14
N GLU A 297 -27.47 -22.89 -5.11
CA GLU A 297 -27.74 -21.73 -5.97
C GLU A 297 -26.91 -21.81 -7.25
N ASP A 298 -25.61 -22.09 -7.13
CA ASP A 298 -24.69 -22.19 -8.25
C ASP A 298 -23.56 -23.19 -7.95
N PRO A 299 -23.73 -24.47 -8.34
CA PRO A 299 -22.71 -25.51 -8.15
C PRO A 299 -21.38 -25.20 -8.85
N ALA A 300 -21.42 -24.52 -10.01
CA ALA A 300 -20.23 -24.27 -10.81
C ALA A 300 -19.33 -23.21 -10.13
N THR A 301 -19.92 -22.10 -9.68
CA THR A 301 -19.19 -21.08 -8.90
C THR A 301 -18.70 -21.64 -7.57
N TYR A 302 -19.47 -22.52 -6.92
CA TYR A 302 -19.02 -23.22 -5.71
C TYR A 302 -17.76 -24.04 -5.98
N GLU A 303 -17.76 -24.96 -6.95
CA GLU A 303 -16.58 -25.79 -7.24
C GLU A 303 -15.38 -24.98 -7.74
N ALA A 304 -15.61 -23.94 -8.55
CA ALA A 304 -14.56 -23.04 -9.01
C ALA A 304 -13.88 -22.30 -7.83
N ALA A 305 -14.63 -21.95 -6.79
CA ALA A 305 -14.08 -21.32 -5.59
C ALA A 305 -13.11 -22.25 -4.84
N PHE A 306 -13.46 -23.54 -4.69
CA PHE A 306 -12.59 -24.52 -4.04
C PHE A 306 -11.35 -24.84 -4.87
N GLU A 307 -11.48 -24.92 -6.19
CA GLU A 307 -10.33 -25.09 -7.07
C GLU A 307 -9.39 -23.87 -7.01
N ARG A 308 -9.95 -22.66 -7.02
CA ARG A 308 -9.15 -21.45 -6.90
C ARG A 308 -8.47 -21.35 -5.53
N ALA A 309 -9.16 -21.74 -4.45
CA ALA A 309 -8.59 -21.81 -3.11
C ALA A 309 -7.40 -22.79 -3.04
N ALA A 310 -7.55 -23.98 -3.62
CA ALA A 310 -6.44 -24.94 -3.72
C ALA A 310 -5.26 -24.37 -4.55
N GLN A 311 -5.54 -23.69 -5.67
CA GLN A 311 -4.50 -23.02 -6.46
C GLN A 311 -3.74 -21.96 -5.65
N VAL A 312 -4.43 -21.14 -4.84
CA VAL A 312 -3.76 -20.15 -3.97
C VAL A 312 -2.79 -20.83 -3.01
N LEU A 313 -3.17 -21.98 -2.45
CA LEU A 313 -2.29 -22.75 -1.58
C LEU A 313 -1.12 -23.38 -2.37
N ARG A 314 -1.35 -23.85 -3.60
CA ARG A 314 -0.28 -24.29 -4.54
C ARG A 314 0.72 -23.20 -4.84
N ASP A 315 0.23 -21.97 -5.00
CA ASP A 315 1.07 -20.79 -5.24
C ASP A 315 1.86 -20.37 -3.98
N GLY A 316 1.63 -21.03 -2.84
CA GLY A 316 2.28 -20.71 -1.57
C GLY A 316 1.77 -19.41 -0.96
N ASP A 317 0.56 -18.96 -1.30
CA ASP A 317 -0.08 -17.71 -0.87
C ASP A 317 -1.01 -17.94 0.36
N LEU A 318 -1.47 -16.86 1.03
CA LEU A 318 -2.39 -16.96 2.17
C LEU A 318 -3.84 -16.96 1.71
N LEU A 319 -4.63 -17.89 2.25
CA LEU A 319 -6.07 -17.95 2.03
C LEU A 319 -6.80 -17.61 3.33
N ALA A 320 -7.58 -16.54 3.36
CA ALA A 320 -8.47 -16.26 4.48
C ALA A 320 -9.88 -16.78 4.20
N ILE A 321 -10.43 -17.45 5.22
CA ILE A 321 -11.79 -17.95 5.25
C ILE A 321 -12.46 -17.52 6.55
N PHE A 322 -13.74 -17.15 6.43
CA PHE A 322 -14.63 -16.89 7.54
C PHE A 322 -15.56 -18.10 7.71
N PRO A 323 -15.24 -19.08 8.58
CA PRO A 323 -15.91 -20.39 8.57
C PRO A 323 -17.38 -20.34 8.98
N GLU A 324 -17.85 -19.23 9.57
CA GLU A 324 -19.26 -18.95 9.88
C GLU A 324 -20.13 -18.88 8.61
N GLY A 325 -19.53 -18.53 7.46
CA GLY A 325 -20.20 -18.43 6.17
C GLY A 325 -21.20 -17.27 6.05
N GLY A 326 -21.14 -16.31 6.97
CA GLY A 326 -21.93 -15.08 6.97
C GLY A 326 -21.50 -14.15 8.10
N ILE A 327 -21.82 -12.86 7.98
CA ILE A 327 -21.59 -11.87 9.05
C ILE A 327 -22.59 -12.13 10.17
N THR A 328 -22.10 -12.21 11.40
CA THR A 328 -22.94 -12.39 12.60
C THR A 328 -24.03 -11.31 12.74
N GLN A 329 -25.20 -11.70 13.24
CA GLN A 329 -26.35 -10.80 13.43
C GLN A 329 -26.51 -10.35 14.90
N ASP A 330 -25.88 -11.05 15.84
CA ASP A 330 -26.00 -10.81 17.27
C ASP A 330 -24.65 -10.51 17.95
N GLY A 331 -23.55 -10.57 17.19
CA GLY A 331 -22.20 -10.33 17.67
C GLY A 331 -21.55 -11.54 18.32
N ARG A 332 -22.24 -12.68 18.34
CA ARG A 332 -21.71 -13.94 18.87
C ARG A 332 -21.04 -14.73 17.76
N LEU A 333 -20.06 -15.54 18.16
CA LEU A 333 -19.36 -16.48 17.29
C LEU A 333 -20.34 -17.57 16.84
N GLN A 334 -20.53 -17.72 15.53
CA GLN A 334 -21.42 -18.73 14.96
C GLN A 334 -20.70 -20.08 14.79
N GLN A 335 -21.47 -21.12 14.44
CA GLN A 335 -20.93 -22.44 14.13
C GLN A 335 -20.04 -22.40 12.88
N PHE A 336 -18.88 -23.06 12.97
CA PHE A 336 -17.96 -23.18 11.85
C PHE A 336 -18.41 -24.29 10.90
N LYS A 337 -18.42 -23.99 9.60
CA LYS A 337 -18.82 -24.93 8.55
C LYS A 337 -17.63 -25.74 8.04
N GLY A 338 -17.90 -26.92 7.49
CA GLY A 338 -16.89 -27.86 6.98
C GLY A 338 -16.15 -27.44 5.70
N GLY A 339 -16.40 -26.25 5.14
CA GLY A 339 -15.72 -25.78 3.92
C GLY A 339 -14.21 -25.73 4.06
N ILE A 340 -13.69 -25.45 5.26
CA ILE A 340 -12.24 -25.46 5.51
C ILE A 340 -11.62 -26.84 5.36
N VAL A 341 -12.34 -27.90 5.78
CA VAL A 341 -11.87 -29.29 5.68
C VAL A 341 -11.76 -29.69 4.21
N LYS A 342 -12.77 -29.36 3.38
CA LYS A 342 -12.74 -29.63 1.94
C LYS A 342 -11.56 -28.95 1.23
N ILE A 343 -11.18 -27.73 1.64
CA ILE A 343 -10.00 -27.04 1.09
C ILE A 343 -8.70 -27.76 1.49
N LEU A 344 -8.59 -28.16 2.77
CA LEU A 344 -7.43 -28.87 3.28
C LEU A 344 -7.24 -30.24 2.62
N GLU A 345 -8.32 -30.99 2.43
CA GLU A 345 -8.28 -32.30 1.75
C GLU A 345 -7.76 -32.16 0.31
N ARG A 346 -8.20 -31.13 -0.41
CA ARG A 346 -7.76 -30.84 -1.79
C ARG A 346 -6.30 -30.36 -1.84
N ALA A 347 -5.89 -29.52 -0.90
CA ALA A 347 -4.48 -29.14 -0.78
C ALA A 347 -3.59 -30.36 -0.46
N ARG A 348 -4.06 -31.25 0.41
CA ARG A 348 -3.35 -32.47 0.77
C ARG A 348 -3.26 -33.46 -0.39
N SER A 349 -4.30 -33.60 -1.22
CA SER A 349 -4.23 -34.44 -2.43
C SER A 349 -3.18 -33.93 -3.42
N ASP A 350 -2.89 -32.63 -3.39
CA ASP A 350 -1.85 -31.99 -4.20
C ASP A 350 -0.47 -32.04 -3.53
N GLY A 351 -0.34 -32.74 -2.39
CA GLY A 351 0.92 -32.88 -1.64
C GLY A 351 1.28 -31.66 -0.80
N ILE A 352 0.33 -30.77 -0.50
CA ILE A 352 0.57 -29.52 0.23
C ILE A 352 0.03 -29.64 1.65
N ASP A 353 0.96 -29.59 2.60
CA ASP A 353 0.63 -29.55 4.02
C ASP A 353 0.40 -28.11 4.47
N THR A 354 -0.88 -27.73 4.63
CA THR A 354 -1.28 -26.33 4.86
C THR A 354 -1.72 -26.12 6.31
N PRO A 355 -0.95 -25.42 7.15
CA PRO A 355 -1.39 -25.10 8.51
C PRO A 355 -2.59 -24.15 8.50
N VAL A 356 -3.45 -24.28 9.52
CA VAL A 356 -4.55 -23.34 9.77
C VAL A 356 -4.22 -22.45 10.96
N ILE A 357 -4.30 -21.14 10.78
CA ILE A 357 -4.01 -20.15 11.82
C ILE A 357 -5.35 -19.58 12.31
N PRO A 358 -5.79 -19.95 13.53
CA PRO A 358 -7.01 -19.41 14.12
C PRO A 358 -6.78 -17.96 14.53
N MET A 359 -7.75 -17.09 14.25
CA MET A 359 -7.68 -15.67 14.56
C MET A 359 -9.00 -15.17 15.12
N ALA A 360 -8.93 -14.21 16.04
CA ALA A 360 -10.10 -13.54 16.59
C ALA A 360 -10.01 -12.02 16.42
N LEU A 361 -10.98 -11.49 15.71
CA LEU A 361 -11.27 -10.07 15.60
C LEU A 361 -12.12 -9.64 16.81
N THR A 362 -11.51 -8.85 17.71
CA THR A 362 -12.13 -8.42 18.97
C THR A 362 -12.61 -6.98 18.90
N ASN A 363 -13.66 -6.67 19.67
CA ASN A 363 -14.21 -5.32 19.85
C ASN A 363 -14.77 -4.64 18.57
N LEU A 364 -15.00 -5.41 17.51
CA LEU A 364 -15.62 -4.93 16.26
C LEU A 364 -17.14 -4.82 16.31
N TRP A 365 -17.80 -5.59 17.19
CA TRP A 365 -19.24 -5.50 17.42
C TRP A 365 -19.60 -4.17 18.10
N GLY A 366 -20.51 -3.39 17.51
CA GLY A 366 -20.83 -2.04 17.93
C GLY A 366 -20.02 -0.93 17.25
N SER A 367 -19.10 -1.27 16.34
CA SER A 367 -18.45 -0.30 15.43
C SER A 367 -19.42 0.15 14.31
N TYR A 368 -19.09 1.26 13.63
CA TYR A 368 -19.90 1.82 12.52
C TYR A 368 -20.26 0.77 11.47
N PHE A 369 -19.39 -0.21 11.21
CA PHE A 369 -19.56 -1.22 10.18
C PHE A 369 -20.18 -2.53 10.66
N SER A 370 -20.56 -2.64 11.94
CA SER A 370 -21.28 -3.79 12.49
C SER A 370 -22.79 -3.66 12.29
N ARG A 371 -23.50 -4.79 12.19
CA ARG A 371 -24.97 -4.84 11.98
C ARG A 371 -25.79 -4.64 13.26
N ILE A 372 -25.25 -3.89 14.22
CA ILE A 372 -25.85 -3.77 15.56
C ILE A 372 -27.17 -2.96 15.59
N GLU A 373 -27.48 -2.21 14.54
CA GLU A 373 -28.72 -1.43 14.46
C GLU A 373 -29.79 -2.16 13.65
N ARG A 374 -31.02 -2.17 14.15
CA ARG A 374 -32.18 -2.75 13.43
C ARG A 374 -32.35 -2.00 12.11
N GLY A 375 -31.86 -2.59 11.02
CA GLY A 375 -31.90 -2.01 9.67
C GLY A 375 -30.63 -2.18 8.83
N GLY A 376 -29.46 -2.51 9.41
CA GLY A 376 -28.23 -2.76 8.64
C GLY A 376 -26.92 -2.35 9.34
N ALA A 377 -25.81 -2.41 8.60
CA ALA A 377 -24.52 -1.80 9.00
C ALA A 377 -24.44 -0.35 8.52
N MET A 378 -23.51 0.45 9.06
CA MET A 378 -23.25 1.86 8.66
C MET A 378 -24.38 2.85 9.03
N VAL A 379 -25.10 2.63 10.13
CA VAL A 379 -26.28 3.44 10.48
C VAL A 379 -25.95 4.66 11.36
N ARG A 380 -25.00 4.55 12.30
CA ARG A 380 -24.55 5.68 13.15
C ARG A 380 -23.03 5.79 13.21
N PRO A 381 -22.40 6.74 12.51
CA PRO A 381 -20.97 6.97 12.65
C PRO A 381 -20.64 7.40 14.09
N PHE A 382 -19.50 6.94 14.62
CA PHE A 382 -18.97 7.29 15.95
C PHE A 382 -19.80 6.87 17.19
N ARG A 383 -20.64 5.83 17.12
CA ARG A 383 -21.42 5.34 18.29
C ARG A 383 -20.57 5.05 19.54
N ARG A 384 -19.33 4.60 19.37
CA ARG A 384 -18.36 4.35 20.45
C ARG A 384 -17.30 5.46 20.60
N GLY A 385 -17.52 6.63 19.99
CA GLY A 385 -16.54 7.71 19.87
C GLY A 385 -15.56 7.51 18.71
N MET A 386 -14.72 8.51 18.44
CA MET A 386 -13.49 8.32 17.65
C MET A 386 -12.54 7.41 18.44
N PHE A 387 -11.79 6.53 17.76
CA PHE A 387 -10.77 5.64 18.35
C PHE A 387 -11.27 4.43 19.15
N SER A 388 -12.32 3.73 18.71
CA SER A 388 -12.68 2.45 19.34
C SER A 388 -11.50 1.46 19.26
N ARG A 389 -11.13 0.85 20.40
CA ARG A 389 -10.09 -0.19 20.44
C ARG A 389 -10.61 -1.40 19.68
N VAL A 390 -9.94 -1.76 18.60
CA VAL A 390 -10.19 -2.98 17.82
C VAL A 390 -8.94 -3.83 17.92
N GLY A 391 -9.10 -5.14 18.12
CA GLY A 391 -7.98 -6.05 18.26
C GLY A 391 -8.04 -7.18 17.24
N LEU A 392 -6.86 -7.72 16.95
CA LEU A 392 -6.72 -9.02 16.29
C LEU A 392 -5.81 -9.88 17.16
N ASN A 393 -6.34 -10.99 17.65
CA ASN A 393 -5.58 -12.00 18.38
C ASN A 393 -5.33 -13.18 17.44
N VAL A 394 -4.07 -13.47 17.16
CA VAL A 394 -3.62 -14.54 16.26
C VAL A 394 -3.10 -15.70 17.12
N GLY A 395 -3.71 -16.88 16.96
CA GLY A 395 -3.34 -18.07 17.70
C GLY A 395 -2.24 -18.89 17.02
N ALA A 396 -1.71 -19.85 17.76
CA ALA A 396 -0.72 -20.79 17.25
C ALA A 396 -1.26 -21.64 16.08
N PRO A 397 -0.44 -21.94 15.06
CA PRO A 397 -0.83 -22.78 13.94
C PRO A 397 -1.40 -24.14 14.37
N VAL A 398 -2.42 -24.61 13.66
CA VAL A 398 -3.02 -25.94 13.80
C VAL A 398 -2.54 -26.79 12.64
N ALA A 399 -2.01 -27.98 12.92
CA ALA A 399 -1.59 -28.91 11.89
C ALA A 399 -2.83 -29.37 11.09
N PRO A 400 -2.74 -29.50 9.76
CA PRO A 400 -3.89 -29.82 8.91
C PRO A 400 -4.60 -31.13 9.29
N ALA A 401 -3.86 -32.12 9.79
CA ALA A 401 -4.42 -33.39 10.26
C ALA A 401 -5.29 -33.27 11.52
N GLU A 402 -5.11 -32.20 12.31
CA GLU A 402 -5.85 -31.94 13.54
C GLU A 402 -7.07 -31.04 13.33
N VAL A 403 -7.22 -30.46 12.14
CA VAL A 403 -8.25 -29.46 11.87
C VAL A 403 -9.64 -30.08 11.89
N GLN A 404 -10.44 -29.67 12.87
CA GLN A 404 -11.87 -29.92 12.94
C GLN A 404 -12.61 -28.58 13.14
N PRO A 405 -13.78 -28.37 12.51
CA PRO A 405 -14.53 -27.12 12.66
C PRO A 405 -14.79 -26.74 14.12
N GLU A 406 -15.12 -27.71 14.97
CA GLU A 406 -15.41 -27.53 16.40
C GLU A 406 -14.14 -27.13 17.17
N LEU A 407 -13.00 -27.76 16.87
CA LEU A 407 -11.71 -27.40 17.47
C LEU A 407 -11.31 -25.97 17.11
N LEU A 408 -11.46 -25.61 15.82
CA LEU A 408 -11.15 -24.25 15.35
C LEU A 408 -12.07 -23.22 15.99
N GLN A 409 -13.36 -23.51 16.08
CA GLN A 409 -14.32 -22.63 16.74
C GLN A 409 -13.93 -22.42 18.21
N ALA A 410 -13.57 -23.49 18.93
CA ALA A 410 -13.13 -23.39 20.33
C ALA A 410 -11.80 -22.62 20.50
N ARG A 411 -10.87 -22.74 19.55
CA ARG A 411 -9.64 -21.93 19.55
C ARG A 411 -9.95 -20.45 19.30
N VAL A 412 -10.79 -20.13 18.31
CA VAL A 412 -11.20 -18.75 18.02
C VAL A 412 -12.00 -18.14 19.19
N ALA A 413 -12.87 -18.91 19.84
CA ALA A 413 -13.59 -18.47 21.03
C ALA A 413 -12.65 -18.05 22.17
N ARG A 414 -11.63 -18.86 22.47
CA ARG A 414 -10.60 -18.51 23.46
C ARG A 414 -9.83 -17.24 23.09
N LEU A 415 -9.52 -17.07 21.81
CA LEU A 415 -8.86 -15.86 21.31
C LEU A 415 -9.76 -14.61 21.40
N LEU A 416 -11.09 -14.75 21.42
CA LEU A 416 -12.01 -13.62 21.61
C LEU A 416 -12.02 -13.10 23.06
N GLU A 417 -11.67 -13.96 24.02
CA GLU A 417 -11.68 -13.66 25.46
C GLU A 417 -10.33 -13.16 25.99
N ALA A 418 -9.25 -13.32 25.21
CA ALA A 418 -7.89 -12.86 25.51
C ALA A 418 -7.67 -11.37 25.18
#